data_AF-A0A8G1QVG0-F1
#
_entry.id   AF-A0A8G1QVG0-F1
#
_cell.length_a   1.000
_cell.length_b   1.000
_cell.length_c   1.000
_cell.angle_alpha   90.00
_cell.angle_beta   90.00
_cell.angle_gamma   90.00
#
_symmetry.space_group_name_H-M   'P 1'
#
loop_
_entity.id
_entity.type
_entity.pdbx_description
1 polymer ?
#
loop_
_entity_poly.entity_id
_entity_poly.type
_entity_poly.pdbx_seq_one_letter_code
_entity_poly.pdbx_strand_id
1 'polypeptide(L)'
;MGSTISNILGAFSLGLLFYPRGLEFDRSAKLYSALLFIVTTLFVMLAFFNQLNHIVGGVLIAIFALYIVSIIYAIYKGVASPPELSDSDSDGESSDSEDDEFANHAPLSETSPLIANDHAPSSTDKGSRRCRSFPYHIFQLILGFISLSLSGYILSHSAVTIADSLHLSGTVFGLTVVSFATTLPEKLVAILSGSRGHGGIMAATTAGSNIFLLTLCVGVVAVAGYPAQEADNFVLFELVAVWLSSLVFCAVIFLGLGRSAGVVLLVTYLVFLCLEFTVYRR
;
A
#
# COMPACT_ATOMS: atom_id res chain seq x y z
N MET A 1 -14.53 -0.86 -1.79
CA MET A 1 -14.60 -1.89 -2.85
C MET A 1 -13.63 -1.55 -3.99
N GLY A 2 -13.78 -0.41 -4.67
CA GLY A 2 -12.88 0.00 -5.75
C GLY A 2 -11.39 -0.02 -5.36
N SER A 3 -11.03 0.47 -4.16
CA SER A 3 -9.62 0.48 -3.74
C SER A 3 -9.09 -0.94 -3.56
N THR A 4 -9.95 -1.88 -3.15
CA THR A 4 -9.57 -3.30 -3.04
C THR A 4 -9.27 -3.89 -4.42
N ILE A 5 -10.14 -3.64 -5.39
CA ILE A 5 -9.98 -4.10 -6.76
C ILE A 5 -8.72 -3.46 -7.40
N SER A 6 -8.53 -2.15 -7.24
CA SER A 6 -7.37 -1.41 -7.74
C SER A 6 -6.05 -1.89 -7.12
N ASN A 7 -6.06 -2.25 -5.84
CA ASN A 7 -4.88 -2.77 -5.17
C ASN A 7 -4.50 -4.16 -5.71
N ILE A 8 -5.47 -5.07 -5.80
CA ILE A 8 -5.23 -6.44 -6.27
C ILE A 8 -4.94 -6.50 -7.78
N LEU A 9 -5.83 -5.97 -8.60
CA LEU A 9 -5.69 -6.07 -10.06
C LEU A 9 -4.69 -5.03 -10.61
N GLY A 10 -4.48 -3.91 -9.91
CA GLY A 10 -3.55 -2.85 -10.32
C GLY A 10 -2.18 -2.91 -9.64
N ALA A 11 -2.10 -2.76 -8.32
CA ALA A 11 -0.81 -2.67 -7.64
C ALA A 11 -0.03 -3.99 -7.67
N PHE A 12 -0.66 -5.10 -7.27
CA PHE A 12 -0.02 -6.40 -7.27
C PHE A 12 0.39 -6.86 -8.69
N SER A 13 -0.43 -6.57 -9.69
CA SER A 13 -0.11 -6.89 -11.09
C SER A 13 1.12 -6.12 -11.61
N LEU A 14 1.26 -4.85 -11.24
CA LEU A 14 2.46 -4.06 -11.51
C LEU A 14 3.69 -4.67 -10.83
N GLY A 15 3.59 -5.04 -9.55
CA GLY A 15 4.70 -5.70 -8.86
C GLY A 15 5.13 -7.01 -9.53
N LEU A 16 4.18 -7.83 -10.00
CA LEU A 16 4.47 -9.04 -10.78
C LEU A 16 5.15 -8.74 -12.12
N LEU A 17 4.78 -7.65 -12.79
CA LEU A 17 5.33 -7.29 -14.10
C LEU A 17 6.84 -6.95 -14.02
N PHE A 18 7.24 -6.32 -12.92
CA PHE A 18 8.63 -5.95 -12.64
C PHE A 18 9.42 -7.05 -11.92
N TYR A 19 8.81 -8.18 -11.60
CA TYR A 19 9.47 -9.26 -10.88
C TYR A 19 10.55 -9.98 -11.73
N PRO A 20 11.76 -10.20 -11.20
CA PRO A 20 12.82 -10.95 -11.89
C PRO A 20 12.43 -12.42 -12.14
N ARG A 21 13.06 -13.11 -13.11
CA ARG A 21 12.67 -14.50 -13.47
C ARG A 21 12.91 -15.46 -12.28
N GLY A 22 11.96 -16.37 -12.03
CA GLY A 22 12.03 -17.38 -10.96
C GLY A 22 11.20 -17.00 -9.73
N LEU A 23 9.88 -16.90 -9.90
CA LEU A 23 8.98 -16.42 -8.86
C LEU A 23 8.49 -17.58 -7.99
N GLU A 24 9.04 -17.69 -6.79
CA GLU A 24 8.53 -18.57 -5.74
C GLU A 24 8.01 -17.72 -4.57
N PHE A 25 6.73 -17.89 -4.27
CA PHE A 25 6.13 -17.29 -3.09
C PHE A 25 6.41 -18.16 -1.88
N ASP A 26 6.87 -17.51 -0.81
CA ASP A 26 7.15 -18.15 0.46
C ASP A 26 5.86 -18.60 1.16
N ARG A 27 6.02 -19.37 2.25
CA ARG A 27 4.87 -19.85 3.02
C ARG A 27 4.06 -18.70 3.63
N SER A 28 4.71 -17.59 3.98
CA SER A 28 4.04 -16.41 4.54
C SER A 28 3.15 -15.75 3.51
N ALA A 29 3.61 -15.55 2.27
CA ALA A 29 2.76 -15.03 1.18
C ALA A 29 1.51 -15.89 0.95
N LYS A 30 1.65 -17.22 0.94
CA LYS A 30 0.50 -18.14 0.83
C LYS A 30 -0.48 -17.96 1.99
N LEU A 31 0.02 -17.85 3.22
CA LEU A 31 -0.80 -17.59 4.40
C LEU A 31 -1.54 -16.25 4.31
N TYR A 32 -0.85 -15.17 3.93
CA TYR A 32 -1.46 -13.84 3.78
C TYR A 32 -2.55 -13.83 2.71
N SER A 33 -2.31 -14.46 1.56
CA SER A 33 -3.29 -14.54 0.48
C SER A 33 -4.52 -15.38 0.85
N ALA A 34 -4.34 -16.51 1.54
CA ALA A 34 -5.44 -17.32 2.04
C ALA A 34 -6.27 -16.58 3.08
N LEU A 35 -5.61 -15.86 4.00
CA LEU A 35 -6.27 -15.08 5.03
C LEU A 35 -7.09 -13.94 4.41
N LEU A 36 -6.54 -13.21 3.43
CA LEU A 36 -7.29 -12.21 2.68
C LEU A 36 -8.52 -12.84 2.02
N PHE A 37 -8.39 -14.00 1.36
CA PHE A 37 -9.51 -14.65 0.69
C PHE A 37 -10.63 -15.06 1.67
N ILE A 38 -10.27 -15.57 2.86
CA ILE A 38 -11.23 -15.90 3.91
C ILE A 38 -11.96 -14.64 4.40
N VAL A 39 -11.22 -13.57 4.71
CA VAL A 39 -11.79 -12.29 5.17
C VAL A 39 -12.69 -11.68 4.09
N THR A 40 -12.27 -11.75 2.82
CA THR A 40 -13.05 -11.25 1.68
C THR A 40 -14.34 -12.03 1.53
N THR A 41 -14.29 -13.36 1.65
CA THR A 41 -15.48 -14.22 1.56
C THR A 41 -16.46 -13.92 2.70
N LEU A 42 -15.96 -13.75 3.93
CA LEU A 42 -16.78 -13.35 5.06
C LEU A 42 -17.43 -11.97 4.83
N PHE A 43 -16.65 -10.99 4.36
CA PHE A 43 -17.15 -9.65 4.05
C PHE A 43 -18.25 -9.68 2.98
N VAL A 44 -18.01 -10.36 1.87
CA VAL A 44 -18.96 -10.51 0.75
C VAL A 44 -20.23 -11.19 1.23
N MET A 45 -20.12 -12.24 2.05
CA MET A 45 -21.28 -12.90 2.65
C MET A 45 -22.10 -11.94 3.52
N LEU A 46 -21.45 -11.20 4.43
CA LEU A 46 -22.13 -10.24 5.31
C LEU A 46 -22.82 -9.11 4.53
N ALA A 47 -22.15 -8.59 3.50
CA ALA A 47 -22.70 -7.56 2.63
C ALA A 47 -23.86 -8.07 1.77
N PHE A 48 -23.82 -9.32 1.30
CA PHE A 48 -24.90 -9.93 0.52
C PHE A 48 -26.21 -10.07 1.32
N PHE A 49 -26.14 -10.38 2.61
CA PHE A 49 -27.33 -10.44 3.47
C PHE A 49 -27.83 -9.07 3.95
N ASN A 50 -27.30 -7.98 3.38
CA ASN A 50 -27.56 -6.60 3.77
C ASN A 50 -27.41 -6.36 5.30
N GLN A 51 -26.48 -7.09 5.93
CA GLN A 51 -26.30 -7.06 7.38
C GLN A 51 -25.31 -5.98 7.82
N LEU A 52 -24.95 -5.00 6.98
CA LEU A 52 -24.04 -3.90 7.34
C LEU A 52 -24.70 -2.88 8.28
N ASN A 53 -25.11 -3.34 9.45
CA ASN A 53 -25.58 -2.54 10.56
C ASN A 53 -24.41 -2.18 11.49
N HIS A 54 -24.66 -1.31 12.47
CA HIS A 54 -23.67 -0.95 13.48
C HIS A 54 -23.03 -2.15 14.20
N ILE A 55 -23.81 -3.21 14.44
CA ILE A 55 -23.32 -4.41 15.14
C ILE A 55 -22.28 -5.12 14.28
N VAL A 56 -22.58 -5.37 13.01
CA VAL A 56 -21.65 -5.99 12.07
C VAL A 56 -20.44 -5.10 11.82
N GLY A 57 -20.62 -3.77 11.80
CA GLY A 57 -19.51 -2.84 11.79
C GLY A 57 -18.56 -3.03 12.98
N GLY A 58 -19.11 -3.17 14.19
CA GLY A 58 -18.35 -3.49 15.39
C GLY A 58 -17.64 -4.84 15.32
N VAL A 59 -18.31 -5.86 14.77
CA VAL A 59 -17.73 -7.19 14.53
C VAL A 59 -16.55 -7.11 13.54
N LEU A 60 -16.67 -6.35 12.45
CA LEU A 60 -15.57 -6.15 11.48
C LEU A 60 -14.36 -5.47 12.12
N ILE A 61 -14.57 -4.47 12.97
CA ILE A 61 -13.49 -3.83 13.74
C ILE A 61 -12.83 -4.83 14.69
N ALA A 62 -13.63 -5.67 15.38
CA ALA A 62 -13.11 -6.70 16.26
C ALA A 62 -12.31 -7.78 15.51
N ILE A 63 -12.76 -8.19 14.32
CA ILE A 63 -12.04 -9.09 13.42
C ILE A 63 -10.69 -8.47 13.01
N PHE A 64 -10.66 -7.18 12.68
CA PHE A 64 -9.42 -6.49 12.36
C PHE A 64 -8.45 -6.46 13.56
N ALA A 65 -8.94 -6.15 14.76
CA ALA A 65 -8.13 -6.18 15.97
C ALA A 65 -7.55 -7.59 16.23
N LEU A 66 -8.37 -8.63 16.08
CA LEU A 66 -7.94 -10.03 16.20
C LEU A 66 -6.90 -10.38 15.13
N TYR A 67 -7.06 -9.90 13.91
CA TYR A 67 -6.08 -10.07 12.83
C TYR A 67 -4.72 -9.47 13.21
N ILE A 68 -4.68 -8.25 13.74
CA ILE A 68 -3.43 -7.62 14.21
C ILE A 68 -2.79 -8.45 15.32
N VAL A 69 -3.58 -8.87 16.32
CA VAL A 69 -3.08 -9.73 17.41
C VAL A 69 -2.55 -11.06 16.87
N SER A 70 -3.24 -11.66 15.90
CA SER A 70 -2.83 -12.91 15.27
C SER A 70 -1.52 -12.77 14.51
N ILE A 71 -1.29 -11.65 13.82
CA ILE A 71 -0.02 -11.38 13.13
C ILE A 71 1.10 -11.17 14.13
N ILE A 72 0.89 -10.33 15.15
CA ILE A 72 1.90 -10.08 16.19
C ILE A 72 2.27 -11.40 16.87
N TYR A 73 1.29 -12.23 17.19
CA TYR A 73 1.51 -13.56 17.76
C TYR A 73 2.25 -14.50 16.79
N ALA A 74 1.91 -14.48 15.50
CA ALA A 74 2.58 -15.30 14.49
C ALA A 74 4.05 -14.90 14.30
N ILE A 75 4.35 -13.60 14.35
CA ILE A 75 5.73 -13.08 14.31
C ILE A 75 6.48 -13.47 15.58
N TYR A 76 5.89 -13.28 16.76
CA TYR A 76 6.51 -13.63 18.04
C TYR A 76 6.84 -15.13 18.14
N LYS A 77 5.97 -15.99 17.59
CA LYS A 77 6.17 -17.44 17.56
C LYS A 77 7.08 -17.93 16.43
N GLY A 78 7.59 -17.02 15.58
CA GLY A 78 8.46 -17.35 14.44
C GLY A 78 7.76 -18.09 13.29
N VAL A 79 6.42 -18.04 13.24
CA VAL A 79 5.61 -18.68 12.18
C VAL A 79 5.55 -17.82 10.91
N ALA A 80 5.74 -16.50 11.05
CA ALA A 80 5.84 -15.55 9.95
C ALA A 80 7.06 -14.63 10.17
N SER A 81 7.86 -14.42 9.12
CA SER A 81 8.96 -13.45 9.13
C SER A 81 8.44 -12.04 8.82
N PRO A 82 8.87 -10.99 9.55
CA PRO A 82 8.50 -9.63 9.22
C PRO A 82 8.97 -9.28 7.79
N PRO A 83 8.14 -8.60 7.00
CA PRO A 83 8.54 -8.07 5.70
C PRO A 83 9.67 -7.02 5.86
N GLU A 84 10.90 -7.32 5.43
CA GLU A 84 11.98 -6.31 5.35
C GLU A 84 12.23 -5.88 3.90
N LEU A 85 12.11 -4.58 3.60
CA LEU A 85 12.77 -3.99 2.43
C LEU A 85 14.23 -3.73 2.82
N SER A 86 15.20 -4.24 2.07
CA SER A 86 16.58 -3.76 2.23
C SER A 86 16.67 -2.28 1.83
N ASP A 87 16.75 -1.40 2.82
CA ASP A 87 16.90 0.05 2.66
C ASP A 87 18.34 0.43 2.27
N SER A 88 18.82 -0.03 1.11
CA SER A 88 20.18 0.32 0.67
C SER A 88 20.27 1.61 -0.15
N ASP A 89 19.17 2.29 -0.48
CA ASP A 89 19.21 3.44 -1.42
C ASP A 89 18.37 4.68 -1.03
N SER A 90 17.86 4.80 0.21
CA SER A 90 16.94 5.91 0.56
C SER A 90 17.54 7.04 1.41
N ASP A 91 18.86 7.17 1.46
CA ASP A 91 19.52 8.25 2.20
C ASP A 91 20.25 9.21 1.25
N GLY A 92 19.46 10.03 0.56
CA GLY A 92 19.93 11.06 -0.36
C GLY A 92 19.14 12.36 -0.27
N GLU A 93 18.76 12.79 0.95
CA GLU A 93 18.23 14.14 1.17
C GLU A 93 19.22 14.95 2.02
N SER A 94 20.24 15.48 1.35
CA SER A 94 20.99 16.65 1.78
C SER A 94 20.18 17.89 1.44
N SER A 95 19.32 18.33 2.36
CA SER A 95 18.83 19.71 2.36
C SER A 95 19.95 20.59 2.94
N ASP A 96 20.87 21.03 2.08
CA ASP A 96 21.79 22.11 2.39
C ASP A 96 20.98 23.40 2.44
N SER A 97 20.64 23.84 3.64
CA SER A 97 20.39 25.26 3.92
C SER A 97 21.74 25.85 4.32
N GLU A 98 22.40 26.49 3.35
CA GLU A 98 23.61 27.27 3.56
C GLU A 98 23.31 28.40 4.55
N ASP A 99 23.94 28.32 5.73
CA ASP A 99 24.09 29.44 6.65
C ASP A 99 25.22 30.35 6.12
N ASP A 100 24.86 31.42 5.44
CA ASP A 100 25.72 32.59 5.27
C ASP A 100 25.77 33.35 6.61
N GLU A 101 26.89 33.28 7.35
CA GLU A 101 27.46 34.47 8.00
C GLU A 101 28.82 34.24 8.68
N PHE A 102 29.74 35.15 8.35
CA PHE A 102 30.93 35.60 9.07
C PHE A 102 32.23 34.78 9.06
N ALA A 103 33.08 35.21 8.12
CA ALA A 103 34.53 35.13 8.12
C ALA A 103 35.19 35.67 9.42
N ASN A 104 36.32 35.07 9.81
CA ASN A 104 37.50 35.79 10.31
C ASN A 104 38.79 34.94 10.36
N HIS A 105 39.76 35.38 9.55
CA HIS A 105 41.23 35.44 9.74
C HIS A 105 42.14 34.21 10.03
N ALA A 106 42.87 33.79 8.96
CA ALA A 106 44.34 33.96 8.72
C ALA A 106 45.41 33.23 9.61
N PRO A 107 46.72 33.14 9.22
CA PRO A 107 47.35 31.85 8.88
C PRO A 107 48.78 31.58 9.49
N LEU A 108 49.37 30.42 9.14
CA LEU A 108 50.81 30.02 9.18
C LEU A 108 51.44 29.56 10.52
N SER A 109 52.04 28.35 10.55
CA SER A 109 53.51 28.14 10.51
C SER A 109 53.91 26.65 10.75
N GLU A 110 54.81 26.14 9.88
CA GLU A 110 55.96 25.22 10.12
C GLU A 110 55.74 23.87 10.87
N THR A 111 56.22 22.69 10.45
CA THR A 111 57.37 22.22 9.65
C THR A 111 57.18 20.74 9.26
N SER A 112 57.75 20.29 8.12
CA SER A 112 57.85 18.87 7.68
C SER A 112 59.18 18.20 8.15
N PRO A 113 59.60 16.96 7.79
CA PRO A 113 58.95 15.81 7.09
C PRO A 113 59.26 14.41 7.72
N LEU A 114 58.95 13.31 6.97
CA LEU A 114 59.44 11.91 7.05
C LEU A 114 58.69 10.91 7.96
N ILE A 115 57.77 10.12 7.37
CA ILE A 115 58.03 8.73 6.92
C ILE A 115 57.10 8.46 5.72
N ALA A 116 57.70 8.06 4.60
CA ALA A 116 57.00 7.47 3.48
C ALA A 116 56.58 6.04 3.82
N ASN A 117 55.30 5.72 3.64
CA ASN A 117 54.93 4.35 3.32
C ASN A 117 53.72 4.40 2.37
N ASP A 118 54.00 4.07 1.11
CA ASP A 118 53.02 3.79 0.08
C ASP A 118 52.17 2.59 0.51
N HIS A 119 50.90 2.82 0.85
CA HIS A 119 49.77 1.93 0.61
C HIS A 119 48.47 2.72 0.82
N ALA A 120 47.97 3.32 -0.26
CA ALA A 120 46.54 3.59 -0.41
C ALA A 120 45.91 2.36 -1.11
N PRO A 121 44.67 2.00 -0.76
CA PRO A 121 43.56 2.74 -1.35
C PRO A 121 42.61 3.31 -0.31
N SER A 122 42.25 4.58 -0.56
CA SER A 122 41.04 5.28 -0.13
C SER A 122 40.03 4.49 0.71
N SER A 123 40.13 4.57 2.03
CA SER A 123 38.96 4.43 2.89
C SER A 123 38.18 5.73 2.79
N THR A 124 37.24 5.75 1.85
CA THR A 124 36.23 6.80 1.71
C THR A 124 35.64 7.11 3.07
N ASP A 125 35.72 8.38 3.41
CA ASP A 125 35.11 9.02 4.55
C ASP A 125 33.68 8.50 4.75
N LYS A 126 33.48 7.64 5.76
CA LYS A 126 32.15 7.24 6.19
C LYS A 126 31.57 8.45 6.89
N GLY A 127 30.92 9.33 6.12
CA GLY A 127 30.17 10.47 6.61
C GLY A 127 29.39 10.04 7.85
N SER A 128 29.66 10.72 8.96
CA SER A 128 29.06 10.40 10.25
C SER A 128 27.54 10.40 10.10
N ARG A 129 26.90 9.24 10.27
CA ARG A 129 25.45 9.16 10.38
C ARG A 129 25.03 10.02 11.57
N ARG A 130 24.54 11.23 11.32
CA ARG A 130 23.85 12.00 12.36
C ARG A 130 22.58 11.22 12.70
N CYS A 131 22.57 10.54 13.84
CA CYS A 131 21.34 10.03 14.43
C CYS A 131 20.42 11.22 14.66
N ARG A 132 19.44 11.41 13.77
CA ARG A 132 18.39 12.41 13.99
C ARG A 132 17.63 12.02 15.26
N SER A 133 17.34 13.02 16.08
CA SER A 133 16.79 12.82 17.42
C SER A 133 15.40 12.15 17.36
N PHE A 134 15.06 11.26 18.29
CA PHE A 134 13.72 10.64 18.42
C PHE A 134 12.54 11.62 18.22
N PRO A 135 12.52 12.83 18.81
CA PRO A 135 11.48 13.84 18.57
C PRO A 135 11.32 14.26 17.11
N TYR A 136 12.38 14.22 16.30
CA TYR A 136 12.32 14.57 14.88
C TYR A 136 11.44 13.58 14.11
N HIS A 137 11.60 12.28 14.35
CA HIS A 137 10.77 11.25 13.71
C HIS A 137 9.32 11.28 14.19
N ILE A 138 9.09 11.57 15.48
CA ILE A 138 7.73 11.78 16.00
C ILE A 138 7.08 13.00 15.33
N PHE A 139 7.81 14.10 15.17
CA PHE A 139 7.32 15.28 14.48
C PHE A 139 6.97 14.99 13.02
N GLN A 140 7.85 14.30 12.28
CA GLN A 140 7.59 13.88 10.90
C GLN A 140 6.35 12.99 10.78
N LEU A 141 6.15 12.06 11.72
CA LEU A 141 4.99 11.17 11.74
C LEU A 141 3.69 11.96 11.92
N ILE A 142 3.67 12.91 12.87
CA ILE A 142 2.50 13.77 13.11
C ILE A 142 2.21 14.64 11.88
N LEU A 143 3.25 15.25 11.29
CA LEU A 143 3.12 16.08 10.09
C LEU A 143 2.58 15.28 8.90
N GLY A 144 3.10 14.06 8.70
CA GLY A 144 2.63 13.15 7.66
C GLY A 144 1.16 12.76 7.87
N PHE A 145 0.76 12.45 9.09
CA PHE A 145 -0.63 12.11 9.41
C PHE A 145 -1.60 13.28 9.13
N ILE A 146 -1.22 14.51 9.53
CA ILE A 146 -2.02 15.71 9.23
C ILE A 146 -2.13 15.93 7.72
N SER A 147 -1.02 15.80 7.00
CA SER A 147 -0.98 15.95 5.54
C SER A 147 -1.86 14.92 4.83
N LEU A 148 -1.83 13.66 5.25
CA LEU A 148 -2.68 12.59 4.71
C LEU A 148 -4.17 12.86 4.97
N SER A 149 -4.51 13.28 6.19
CA SER A 149 -5.89 13.62 6.56
C SER A 149 -6.42 14.78 5.72
N LEU A 150 -5.64 15.85 5.59
CA LEU A 150 -5.99 17.02 4.77
C LEU A 150 -6.12 16.67 3.29
N SER A 151 -5.19 15.86 2.77
CA SER A 151 -5.23 15.39 1.38
C SER A 151 -6.47 14.55 1.10
N GLY A 152 -6.86 13.67 2.03
CA GLY A 152 -8.10 12.88 1.92
C GLY A 152 -9.35 13.75 1.89
N TYR A 153 -9.41 14.80 2.72
CA TYR A 153 -10.51 15.77 2.70
C TYR A 153 -10.59 16.52 1.36
N ILE A 154 -9.46 17.05 0.87
CA ILE A 154 -9.41 17.79 -0.39
C ILE A 154 -9.76 16.88 -1.58
N LEU A 155 -9.21 15.66 -1.61
CA LEU A 155 -9.44 14.70 -2.68
C LEU A 155 -10.91 14.29 -2.75
N SER A 156 -11.53 13.95 -1.60
CA SER A 156 -12.94 13.55 -1.56
C SER A 156 -13.87 14.68 -2.00
N HIS A 157 -13.65 15.92 -1.54
CA HIS A 157 -14.48 17.05 -1.96
C HIS A 157 -14.28 17.36 -3.45
N SER A 158 -13.05 17.37 -3.94
CA SER A 158 -12.76 17.64 -5.36
C SER A 158 -13.35 16.56 -6.27
N ALA A 159 -13.32 15.30 -5.82
CA ALA A 159 -13.87 14.18 -6.55
C ALA A 159 -15.38 14.31 -6.79
N VAL A 160 -16.14 14.75 -5.78
CA VAL A 160 -17.60 15.00 -5.92
C VAL A 160 -17.85 16.10 -6.93
N THR A 161 -17.17 17.24 -6.79
CA THR A 161 -17.33 18.38 -7.72
C THR A 161 -16.99 18.01 -9.17
N ILE A 162 -15.94 17.21 -9.38
CA ILE A 162 -15.55 16.75 -10.71
C ILE A 162 -16.58 15.76 -11.25
N ALA A 163 -17.06 14.80 -10.44
CA ALA A 163 -18.09 13.85 -10.86
C ALA A 163 -19.36 14.57 -11.33
N ASP A 164 -19.81 15.59 -10.58
CA ASP A 164 -20.95 16.42 -10.94
C ASP A 164 -20.72 17.17 -12.26
N SER A 165 -19.53 17.74 -12.46
CA SER A 165 -19.18 18.45 -13.69
C SER A 165 -19.12 17.56 -14.93
N LEU A 166 -18.83 16.26 -14.74
CA LEU A 166 -18.76 15.27 -15.82
C LEU A 166 -20.10 14.55 -16.04
N HIS A 167 -21.15 14.90 -15.30
CA HIS A 167 -22.44 14.19 -15.28
C HIS A 167 -22.28 12.68 -15.02
N LEU A 168 -21.32 12.30 -14.19
CA LEU A 168 -21.07 10.92 -13.79
C LEU A 168 -21.62 10.66 -12.39
N SER A 169 -22.06 9.42 -12.14
CA SER A 169 -22.41 9.01 -10.78
C SER A 169 -21.21 9.11 -9.85
N GLY A 170 -21.37 9.83 -8.73
CA GLY A 170 -20.33 9.96 -7.70
C GLY A 170 -19.82 8.61 -7.18
N THR A 171 -20.68 7.58 -7.18
CA THR A 171 -20.30 6.22 -6.81
C THR A 171 -19.25 5.65 -7.76
N VAL A 172 -19.46 5.75 -9.08
CA VAL A 172 -18.54 5.24 -10.11
C VAL A 172 -17.23 6.00 -10.11
N PHE A 173 -17.30 7.33 -9.99
CA PHE A 173 -16.10 8.16 -9.90
C PHE A 173 -15.27 7.83 -8.64
N GLY A 174 -15.94 7.61 -7.51
CA GLY A 174 -15.31 7.15 -6.28
C GLY A 174 -14.68 5.77 -6.42
N LEU A 175 -15.34 4.87 -7.14
CA LEU A 175 -14.90 3.49 -7.31
C LEU A 175 -13.75 3.33 -8.30
N THR A 176 -13.63 4.23 -9.27
CA THR A 176 -12.58 4.21 -10.30
C THR A 176 -11.44 5.17 -9.96
N VAL A 177 -11.70 6.48 -10.04
CA VAL A 177 -10.66 7.52 -10.00
C VAL A 177 -10.14 7.72 -8.59
N VAL A 178 -11.03 7.86 -7.60
CA VAL A 178 -10.61 8.04 -6.19
C VAL A 178 -9.93 6.78 -5.68
N SER A 179 -10.43 5.60 -6.06
CA SER A 179 -9.81 4.34 -5.68
C SER A 179 -8.41 4.16 -6.29
N PHE A 180 -8.23 4.57 -7.54
CA PHE A 180 -6.92 4.57 -8.19
C PHE A 180 -5.96 5.51 -7.46
N ALA A 181 -6.38 6.74 -7.16
CA ALA A 181 -5.56 7.74 -6.48
C ALA A 181 -5.13 7.28 -5.07
N THR A 182 -6.05 6.74 -4.29
CA THR A 182 -5.78 6.24 -2.93
C THR A 182 -4.86 5.02 -2.89
N THR A 183 -4.74 4.29 -4.01
CA THR A 183 -3.89 3.10 -4.12
C THR A 183 -2.55 3.35 -4.83
N LEU A 184 -2.24 4.61 -5.17
CA LEU A 184 -0.95 4.97 -5.77
C LEU A 184 0.25 4.62 -4.89
N PRO A 185 0.24 4.90 -3.57
CA PRO A 185 1.35 4.51 -2.70
C PRO A 185 1.62 2.99 -2.72
N GLU A 186 0.56 2.18 -2.72
CA GLU A 186 0.65 0.73 -2.77
C GLU A 186 1.19 0.25 -4.12
N LYS A 187 0.81 0.89 -5.24
CA LYS A 187 1.39 0.60 -6.56
C LYS A 187 2.89 0.86 -6.56
N LEU A 188 3.35 1.95 -5.95
CA LEU A 188 4.78 2.25 -5.82
C LEU A 188 5.50 1.19 -4.99
N VAL A 189 4.98 0.84 -3.82
CA VAL A 189 5.55 -0.21 -2.96
C VAL A 189 5.58 -1.56 -3.67
N ALA A 190 4.53 -1.90 -4.43
CA ALA A 190 4.47 -3.15 -5.19
C ALA A 190 5.50 -3.18 -6.32
N ILE A 191 5.68 -2.09 -7.06
CA ILE A 191 6.72 -1.98 -8.11
C ILE A 191 8.11 -2.12 -7.49
N LEU A 192 8.40 -1.42 -6.39
CA LEU A 192 9.70 -1.46 -5.70
C LEU A 192 10.00 -2.85 -5.12
N SER A 193 9.01 -3.47 -4.47
CA SER A 193 9.17 -4.83 -3.93
C SER A 193 9.32 -5.85 -5.04
N GLY A 194 8.55 -5.68 -6.13
CA GLY A 194 8.60 -6.53 -7.31
C GLY A 194 9.95 -6.47 -8.03
N SER A 195 10.45 -5.27 -8.33
CA SER A 195 11.72 -5.07 -9.03
C SER A 195 12.91 -5.62 -8.25
N ARG A 196 12.84 -5.59 -6.92
CA ARG A 196 13.85 -6.16 -6.02
C ARG A 196 13.68 -7.65 -5.74
N GLY A 197 12.70 -8.33 -6.34
CA GLY A 197 12.47 -9.77 -6.14
C GLY A 197 11.91 -10.14 -4.77
N HIS A 198 11.24 -9.22 -4.09
CA HIS A 198 10.70 -9.41 -2.75
C HIS A 198 9.21 -9.81 -2.80
N GLY A 199 8.94 -11.04 -3.25
CA GLY A 199 7.56 -11.54 -3.46
C GLY A 199 6.73 -11.63 -2.19
N GLY A 200 7.36 -11.98 -1.07
CA GLY A 200 6.72 -12.03 0.25
C GLY A 200 6.20 -10.67 0.72
N ILE A 201 7.00 -9.61 0.53
CA ILE A 201 6.63 -8.23 0.86
C ILE A 201 5.44 -7.80 0.01
N MET A 202 5.54 -8.02 -1.30
CA MET A 202 4.48 -7.66 -2.25
C MET A 202 3.15 -8.33 -1.89
N ALA A 203 3.17 -9.61 -1.53
CA ALA A 203 1.98 -10.33 -1.08
C ALA A 203 1.45 -9.82 0.26
N ALA A 204 2.34 -9.54 1.23
CA ALA A 204 1.98 -9.02 2.54
C ALA A 204 1.33 -7.63 2.47
N THR A 205 1.91 -6.70 1.69
CA THR A 205 1.35 -5.36 1.45
C THR A 205 -0.02 -5.45 0.77
N THR A 206 -0.13 -6.26 -0.28
CA THR A 206 -1.41 -6.44 -0.99
C THR A 206 -2.47 -7.02 -0.06
N ALA A 207 -2.18 -8.12 0.65
CA ALA A 207 -3.13 -8.74 1.56
C ALA A 207 -3.52 -7.82 2.72
N GLY A 208 -2.53 -7.22 3.38
CA GLY A 208 -2.73 -6.39 4.56
C GLY A 208 -3.58 -5.14 4.30
N SER A 209 -3.28 -4.39 3.24
CA SER A 209 -4.06 -3.19 2.89
C SER A 209 -5.50 -3.55 2.51
N ASN A 210 -5.72 -4.69 1.83
CA ASN A 210 -7.06 -5.14 1.49
C ASN A 210 -7.87 -5.60 2.71
N ILE A 211 -7.23 -6.34 3.63
CA ILE A 211 -7.86 -6.71 4.91
C ILE A 211 -8.23 -5.45 5.68
N PHE A 212 -7.33 -4.48 5.79
CA PHE A 212 -7.59 -3.18 6.43
C PHE A 212 -8.80 -2.46 5.84
N LEU A 213 -8.89 -2.39 4.50
CA LEU A 213 -10.00 -1.75 3.80
C LEU A 213 -11.32 -2.47 4.06
N LEU A 214 -11.36 -3.80 3.93
CA LEU A 214 -12.58 -4.60 4.05
C LEU A 214 -13.07 -4.76 5.49
N THR A 215 -12.19 -4.61 6.48
CA THR A 215 -12.54 -4.81 7.90
C THR A 215 -12.60 -3.49 8.65
N LEU A 216 -11.47 -2.83 8.90
CA LEU A 216 -11.45 -1.59 9.69
C LEU A 216 -12.21 -0.47 8.99
N CYS A 217 -11.90 -0.21 7.72
CA CYS A 217 -12.45 0.95 7.02
C CYS A 217 -13.97 0.83 6.85
N VAL A 218 -14.44 -0.33 6.36
CA VAL A 218 -15.89 -0.59 6.26
C VAL A 218 -16.54 -0.69 7.64
N GLY A 219 -15.88 -1.29 8.62
CA GLY A 219 -16.39 -1.39 9.99
C GLY A 219 -16.64 -0.03 10.62
N VAL A 220 -15.70 0.91 10.47
CA VAL A 220 -15.83 2.30 10.94
C VAL A 220 -16.99 3.00 10.22
N VAL A 221 -17.12 2.86 8.89
CA VAL A 221 -18.23 3.46 8.13
C VAL A 221 -19.59 2.89 8.58
N ALA A 222 -19.67 1.57 8.80
CA ALA A 222 -20.88 0.91 9.26
C ALA A 222 -21.26 1.33 10.70
N VAL A 223 -20.29 1.52 11.60
CA VAL A 223 -20.52 2.04 12.96
C VAL A 223 -20.86 3.54 12.96
N ALA A 224 -20.38 4.31 11.98
CA ALA A 224 -20.72 5.72 11.84
C ALA A 224 -22.16 5.96 11.35
N GLY A 225 -22.85 4.93 10.86
CA GLY A 225 -24.30 4.98 10.62
C GLY A 225 -24.68 5.55 9.26
N TYR A 226 -23.74 5.55 8.32
CA TYR A 226 -24.09 5.78 6.93
C TYR A 226 -24.92 4.58 6.43
N PRO A 227 -26.19 4.78 6.07
CA PRO A 227 -27.04 3.67 5.64
C PRO A 227 -26.43 3.02 4.40
N ALA A 228 -26.26 1.69 4.45
CA ALA A 228 -26.07 0.92 3.24
C ALA A 228 -27.34 1.10 2.40
N GLN A 229 -27.26 1.95 1.38
CA GLN A 229 -28.31 2.08 0.37
C GLN A 229 -28.62 0.68 -0.15
N GLU A 230 -29.91 0.38 -0.40
CA GLU A 230 -30.35 -0.95 -0.82
C GLU A 230 -29.46 -1.54 -1.92
N ALA A 231 -29.25 -2.86 -1.86
CA ALA A 231 -28.37 -3.61 -2.76
C ALA A 231 -28.85 -3.50 -4.21
N ASP A 232 -28.44 -2.42 -4.85
CA ASP A 232 -28.63 -2.20 -6.28
C ASP A 232 -27.77 -3.21 -7.05
N ASN A 233 -28.13 -3.49 -8.30
CA ASN A 233 -27.35 -4.39 -9.17
C ASN A 233 -25.88 -3.97 -9.28
N PHE A 234 -25.63 -2.66 -9.13
CA PHE A 234 -24.30 -2.07 -9.03
C PHE A 234 -23.47 -2.66 -7.88
N VAL A 235 -24.04 -2.70 -6.67
CA VAL A 235 -23.36 -3.16 -5.46
C VAL A 235 -23.03 -4.65 -5.57
N LEU A 236 -23.92 -5.45 -6.16
CA LEU A 236 -23.70 -6.88 -6.37
C LEU A 236 -22.55 -7.15 -7.35
N PHE A 237 -22.47 -6.42 -8.47
CA PHE A 237 -21.37 -6.55 -9.43
C PHE A 237 -20.02 -6.28 -8.75
N GLU A 238 -19.96 -5.24 -7.93
CA GLU A 238 -18.76 -4.86 -7.19
C GLU A 238 -18.35 -5.85 -6.11
N LEU A 239 -19.33 -6.43 -5.41
CA LEU A 239 -19.10 -7.47 -4.42
C LEU A 239 -18.49 -8.72 -5.08
N VAL A 240 -19.02 -9.11 -6.24
CA VAL A 240 -18.49 -10.21 -7.05
C VAL A 240 -17.10 -9.89 -7.57
N ALA A 241 -16.85 -8.66 -8.03
CA ALA A 241 -15.54 -8.23 -8.50
C ALA A 241 -14.48 -8.26 -7.38
N VAL A 242 -14.82 -7.79 -6.18
CA VAL A 242 -13.96 -7.88 -4.99
C VAL A 242 -13.67 -9.34 -4.65
N TRP A 243 -14.68 -10.21 -4.61
CA TRP A 243 -14.49 -11.63 -4.32
C TRP A 243 -13.60 -12.32 -5.36
N LEU A 244 -13.88 -12.09 -6.65
CA LEU A 244 -13.13 -12.69 -7.76
C LEU A 244 -11.68 -12.21 -7.78
N SER A 245 -11.44 -10.91 -7.56
CA SER A 245 -10.07 -10.38 -7.49
C SER A 245 -9.27 -11.04 -6.37
N SER A 246 -9.86 -11.22 -5.17
CA SER A 246 -9.25 -11.91 -4.04
C SER A 246 -8.98 -13.39 -4.32
N LEU A 247 -9.90 -14.08 -4.99
CA LEU A 247 -9.73 -15.46 -5.44
C LEU A 247 -8.56 -15.58 -6.43
N VAL A 248 -8.50 -14.71 -7.44
CA VAL A 248 -7.43 -14.73 -8.44
C VAL A 248 -6.08 -14.41 -7.81
N PHE A 249 -6.04 -13.44 -6.88
CA PHE A 249 -4.83 -13.15 -6.10
C PHE A 249 -4.33 -14.40 -5.35
N CYS A 250 -5.21 -15.07 -4.61
CA CYS A 250 -4.89 -16.30 -3.91
C CYS A 250 -4.37 -17.37 -4.90
N ALA A 251 -5.06 -17.58 -6.02
CA ALA A 251 -4.64 -18.54 -7.04
C ALA A 251 -3.24 -18.23 -7.62
N VAL A 252 -2.94 -16.96 -7.93
CA VAL A 252 -1.64 -16.53 -8.45
C VAL A 252 -0.51 -16.84 -7.47
N ILE A 253 -0.73 -16.57 -6.18
CA ILE A 253 0.25 -16.85 -5.12
C ILE A 253 0.49 -18.36 -4.97
N PHE A 254 -0.57 -19.17 -5.00
CA PHE A 254 -0.47 -20.63 -4.83
C PHE A 254 0.14 -21.33 -6.05
N LEU A 255 -0.19 -20.89 -7.26
CA LEU A 255 0.35 -21.43 -8.51
C LEU A 255 1.74 -20.88 -8.85
N GLY A 256 2.22 -19.85 -8.15
CA GLY A 256 3.52 -19.23 -8.45
C GLY A 256 3.54 -18.56 -9.82
N LEU A 257 2.44 -17.91 -10.22
CA LEU A 257 2.38 -17.29 -11.55
C LEU A 257 3.23 -16.03 -11.59
N GLY A 258 4.12 -15.96 -12.57
CA GLY A 258 5.06 -14.86 -12.76
C GLY A 258 4.49 -13.68 -13.55
N ARG A 259 5.35 -13.10 -14.39
CA ARG A 259 5.07 -11.87 -15.15
C ARG A 259 3.84 -11.96 -16.07
N SER A 260 3.54 -13.15 -16.60
CA SER A 260 2.36 -13.36 -17.46
C SER A 260 1.05 -13.12 -16.72
N ALA A 261 0.94 -13.56 -15.47
CA ALA A 261 -0.23 -13.26 -14.64
C ALA A 261 -0.33 -11.76 -14.34
N GLY A 262 0.81 -11.08 -14.12
CA GLY A 262 0.85 -9.62 -13.99
C GLY A 262 0.24 -8.90 -15.19
N VAL A 263 0.61 -9.29 -16.42
CA VAL A 263 0.03 -8.71 -17.65
C VAL A 263 -1.47 -8.97 -17.73
N VAL A 264 -1.91 -10.21 -17.50
CA VAL A 264 -3.33 -10.58 -17.57
C VAL A 264 -4.17 -9.82 -16.53
N LEU A 265 -3.68 -9.73 -15.29
CA LEU A 265 -4.34 -8.99 -14.22
C LEU A 265 -4.44 -7.50 -14.53
N LEU A 266 -3.35 -6.89 -15.04
CA LEU A 266 -3.33 -5.47 -15.40
C LEU A 266 -4.28 -5.18 -16.56
N VAL A 267 -4.30 -6.02 -17.60
CA VAL A 267 -5.26 -5.88 -18.71
C VAL A 267 -6.68 -6.04 -18.20
N THR A 268 -6.94 -7.01 -17.33
CA THR A 268 -8.26 -7.20 -16.69
C THR A 268 -8.67 -5.96 -15.89
N TYR A 269 -7.74 -5.33 -15.17
CA TYR A 269 -7.99 -4.09 -14.45
C TYR A 269 -8.36 -2.93 -15.39
N LEU A 270 -7.61 -2.77 -16.48
CA LEU A 270 -7.90 -1.71 -17.46
C LEU A 270 -9.24 -1.94 -18.15
N VAL A 271 -9.58 -3.19 -18.50
CA VAL A 271 -10.89 -3.55 -19.05
C VAL A 271 -12.00 -3.27 -18.04
N PHE A 272 -11.79 -3.61 -16.76
CA PHE A 272 -12.73 -3.30 -15.68
C PHE A 272 -12.99 -1.79 -15.60
N LEU A 273 -11.95 -0.96 -15.55
CA LEU A 273 -12.09 0.50 -15.52
C LEU A 273 -12.80 1.05 -16.77
N CYS A 274 -12.45 0.57 -17.95
CA CYS A 274 -13.09 1.00 -19.19
C CYS A 274 -14.57 0.60 -19.24
N LEU A 275 -14.90 -0.61 -18.80
CA LEU A 275 -16.27 -1.10 -18.75
C LEU A 275 -17.08 -0.28 -17.76
N GLU A 276 -16.57 -0.06 -16.55
CA GLU A 276 -17.23 0.75 -15.53
C GLU A 276 -17.49 2.17 -16.03
N PHE A 277 -16.48 2.80 -16.64
CA PHE A 277 -16.63 4.14 -17.21
C PHE A 277 -17.61 4.19 -18.39
N THR A 278 -17.64 3.16 -19.25
CA THR A 278 -18.48 3.15 -20.47
C THR A 278 -19.94 2.78 -20.17
N VAL A 279 -20.16 1.79 -19.29
CA VAL A 279 -21.49 1.30 -18.94
C VAL A 279 -22.25 2.32 -18.10
N TYR A 280 -21.56 3.06 -17.21
CA TYR A 280 -22.21 3.98 -16.26
C TYR A 280 -22.11 5.46 -16.62
N ARG A 281 -21.49 5.80 -17.75
CA ARG A 281 -21.65 7.13 -18.38
C ARG A 281 -23.03 7.28 -19.07
N ARG A 282 -23.83 6.22 -19.12
CA ARG A 282 -25.15 6.18 -19.76
C ARG A 282 -26.26 6.26 -18.72
#